data_AF-A0A957T7R7-F1
#
_entry.id   AF-A0A957T7R7-F1
#
_cell.length_a   1.000
_cell.length_b   1.000
_cell.length_c   1.000
_cell.angle_alpha   90.00
_cell.angle_beta   90.00
_cell.angle_gamma   90.00
#
_symmetry.space_group_name_H-M   'P 1'
#
loop_
_entity.id
_entity.type
_entity.pdbx_description
1 polymer ?
#
loop_
_entity_poly.entity_id
_entity_poly.type
_entity_poly.pdbx_seq_one_letter_code
_entity_poly.pdbx_strand_id
1 'polypeptide(L)'
;MHMQTEQMKGIQGDDVRAGWRAGQLGWAALALFSVAVVAFLAFYNLTDYPRTWFDEGSHLHVPKALVTMGVYADYSSEGLRHFGPTIGVGPTVMLPIAAAFELFGIGLMQARLVIVIYMLAAIAVLFRLSLTFGDRRFAWIATALVVTSQGVSLVYYGRQVLGEVPGLLFLLGGLVLWFAAGERAGYAKLSLIGLLFGLAVVTKNQYLLLMVPTIGIAWVVNLIYYRLMPQRFFIVPGIVMGICYALWQVYIVLYLGPDTAMENLVLLRNATAGAALVFSPELMKQSFGQLFGLNLYLGWLLPALLYAFFQALPRNRKSQFLGILVIFTAFNLLWFVVA
;
A
#
# COMPACT_ATOMS: atom_id res chain seq x y z
N MET A 1 -48.59 -17.13 -42.26
CA MET A 1 -48.39 -16.37 -41.01
C MET A 1 -47.08 -16.69 -40.27
N HIS A 2 -46.31 -17.71 -40.67
CA HIS A 2 -45.04 -18.07 -40.02
C HIS A 2 -43.79 -17.27 -40.46
N MET A 3 -43.82 -16.56 -41.60
CA MET A 3 -42.65 -15.82 -42.12
C MET A 3 -42.40 -14.46 -41.46
N GLN A 4 -43.41 -13.80 -40.87
CA GLN A 4 -43.23 -12.46 -40.28
C GLN A 4 -42.58 -12.51 -38.89
N THR A 5 -42.57 -13.67 -38.22
CA THR A 5 -42.04 -13.81 -36.85
C THR A 5 -40.51 -14.00 -36.83
N GLU A 6 -39.89 -14.46 -37.92
CA GLU A 6 -38.43 -14.59 -38.02
C GLU A 6 -37.74 -13.27 -38.38
N GLN A 7 -38.34 -12.43 -39.24
CA GLN A 7 -37.76 -11.13 -39.59
C GLN A 7 -37.71 -10.15 -38.41
N MET A 8 -38.68 -10.20 -37.48
CA MET A 8 -38.63 -9.35 -36.29
C MET A 8 -37.59 -9.80 -35.23
N LYS A 9 -37.20 -11.09 -35.21
CA LYS A 9 -36.15 -11.58 -34.31
C LYS A 9 -34.74 -11.17 -34.75
N GLY A 10 -34.51 -10.98 -36.05
CA GLY A 10 -33.22 -10.56 -36.60
C GLY A 10 -32.86 -9.12 -36.25
N ILE A 11 -33.80 -8.18 -36.43
CA ILE A 11 -33.58 -6.74 -36.20
C ILE A 11 -33.32 -6.45 -34.71
N GLN A 12 -34.03 -7.15 -33.82
CA GLN A 12 -33.88 -6.95 -32.38
C GLN A 12 -32.56 -7.53 -31.83
N GLY A 13 -31.94 -8.49 -32.53
CA GLY A 13 -30.65 -9.09 -32.15
C GLY A 13 -29.44 -8.22 -32.52
N ASP A 14 -29.52 -7.49 -33.63
CA ASP A 14 -28.41 -6.67 -34.12
C ASP A 14 -28.27 -5.35 -33.36
N ASP A 15 -29.38 -4.72 -32.95
CA ASP A 15 -29.36 -3.51 -32.12
C ASP A 15 -28.78 -3.76 -30.72
N VAL A 16 -29.10 -4.90 -30.11
CA VAL A 16 -28.57 -5.29 -28.79
C VAL A 16 -27.07 -5.60 -28.87
N ARG A 17 -26.62 -6.26 -29.95
CA ARG A 17 -25.19 -6.52 -30.20
C ARG A 17 -24.41 -5.24 -30.49
N ALA A 18 -25.01 -4.29 -31.22
CA ALA A 18 -24.42 -2.99 -31.49
C ALA A 18 -24.26 -2.17 -30.20
N GLY A 19 -25.28 -2.12 -29.34
CA GLY A 19 -25.21 -1.45 -28.04
C GLY A 19 -24.15 -2.06 -27.10
N TRP A 20 -24.02 -3.39 -27.09
CA TRP A 20 -22.98 -4.06 -26.29
C TRP A 20 -21.57 -3.75 -26.79
N ARG A 21 -21.35 -3.76 -28.11
CA ARG A 21 -20.06 -3.38 -28.73
C ARG A 21 -19.72 -1.92 -28.47
N ALA A 22 -20.68 -1.01 -28.59
CA ALA A 22 -20.49 0.41 -28.29
C ALA A 22 -20.10 0.65 -26.82
N GLY A 23 -20.75 -0.05 -25.89
CA GLY A 23 -20.39 -0.01 -24.47
C GLY A 23 -18.98 -0.54 -24.18
N GLN A 24 -18.57 -1.62 -24.85
CA GLN A 24 -17.21 -2.17 -24.73
C GLN A 24 -16.14 -1.22 -25.28
N LEU A 25 -16.40 -0.60 -26.43
CA LEU A 25 -15.52 0.42 -27.02
C LEU A 25 -15.36 1.62 -26.09
N GLY A 26 -16.44 2.08 -25.45
CA GLY A 26 -16.39 3.16 -24.46
C GLY A 26 -15.50 2.80 -23.25
N TRP A 27 -15.62 1.58 -22.72
CA TRP A 27 -14.77 1.10 -21.62
C TRP A 27 -13.30 0.94 -22.03
N ALA A 28 -13.04 0.50 -23.25
CA ALA A 28 -11.69 0.38 -23.78
C ALA A 28 -11.03 1.76 -23.98
N ALA A 29 -11.76 2.71 -24.56
CA ALA A 29 -11.29 4.08 -24.73
C ALA A 29 -11.00 4.76 -23.38
N LEU A 30 -11.90 4.61 -22.40
CA LEU A 30 -11.67 5.11 -21.04
C LEU A 30 -10.42 4.47 -20.41
N ALA A 31 -10.26 3.15 -20.54
CA ALA A 31 -9.10 2.45 -20.00
C ALA A 31 -7.80 2.93 -20.64
N LEU A 32 -7.76 3.07 -21.96
CA LEU A 32 -6.59 3.56 -22.69
C LEU A 32 -6.25 5.00 -22.28
N PHE A 33 -7.26 5.86 -22.18
CA PHE A 33 -7.10 7.24 -21.72
C PHE A 33 -6.54 7.28 -20.29
N SER A 34 -7.11 6.50 -19.36
CA SER A 34 -6.62 6.44 -17.99
C SER A 34 -5.17 5.93 -17.90
N VAL A 35 -4.81 4.91 -18.69
CA VAL A 35 -3.42 4.43 -18.76
C VAL A 35 -2.49 5.52 -19.30
N ALA A 36 -2.89 6.25 -20.35
CA ALA A 36 -2.10 7.33 -20.90
C ALA A 36 -1.89 8.48 -19.89
N VAL A 37 -2.95 8.87 -19.17
CA VAL A 37 -2.86 9.88 -18.11
C VAL A 37 -1.94 9.43 -16.97
N VAL A 38 -2.11 8.20 -16.46
CA VAL A 38 -1.26 7.66 -15.39
C VAL A 38 0.20 7.56 -15.84
N ALA A 39 0.45 7.10 -17.07
CA ALA A 39 1.81 7.05 -17.64
C ALA A 39 2.42 8.45 -17.76
N PHE A 40 1.66 9.43 -18.27
CA PHE A 40 2.11 10.82 -18.32
C PHE A 40 2.46 11.33 -16.92
N LEU A 41 1.57 11.17 -15.93
CA LEU A 41 1.81 11.60 -14.55
C LEU A 41 3.01 10.89 -13.90
N ALA A 42 3.25 9.64 -14.25
CA ALA A 42 4.34 8.84 -13.71
C ALA A 42 5.72 9.22 -14.28
N PHE A 43 5.81 9.46 -15.59
CA PHE A 43 7.10 9.62 -16.28
C PHE A 43 7.44 11.05 -16.67
N TYR A 44 6.45 11.95 -16.79
CA TYR A 44 6.68 13.32 -17.22
C TYR A 44 7.55 14.07 -16.21
N ASN A 45 8.72 14.54 -16.66
CA ASN A 45 9.68 15.29 -15.87
C ASN A 45 10.14 14.55 -14.59
N LEU A 46 10.38 13.23 -14.70
CA LEU A 46 10.62 12.36 -13.55
C LEU A 46 11.87 12.73 -12.74
N THR A 47 12.91 13.30 -13.34
CA THR A 47 14.11 13.71 -12.60
C THR A 47 13.95 15.04 -11.87
N ASP A 48 13.21 15.99 -12.45
CA ASP A 48 13.18 17.35 -11.93
C ASP A 48 11.92 17.63 -11.09
N TYR A 49 10.90 16.76 -11.20
CA TYR A 49 9.70 16.80 -10.38
C TYR A 49 9.35 15.43 -9.77
N PRO A 50 8.98 15.38 -8.48
CA PRO A 50 9.17 16.45 -7.50
C PRO A 50 10.66 16.75 -7.29
N ARG A 51 10.98 17.91 -6.73
CA ARG A 51 12.40 18.24 -6.45
C ARG A 51 12.93 17.27 -5.40
N THR A 52 14.13 16.75 -5.65
CA THR A 52 14.85 15.95 -4.66
C THR A 52 15.04 16.75 -3.39
N TRP A 53 14.83 16.09 -2.26
CA TRP A 53 14.91 16.68 -0.93
C TRP A 53 15.68 15.73 -0.01
N PHE A 54 15.82 16.12 1.26
CA PHE A 54 16.71 15.46 2.20
C PHE A 54 16.44 13.96 2.33
N ASP A 55 15.20 13.54 2.59
CA ASP A 55 14.86 12.13 2.82
C ASP A 55 15.17 11.28 1.59
N GLU A 56 14.71 11.70 0.41
CA GLU A 56 14.99 10.99 -0.85
C GLU A 56 16.50 10.88 -1.13
N GLY A 57 17.24 11.97 -0.95
CA GLY A 57 18.69 11.99 -1.13
C GLY A 57 19.42 11.06 -0.16
N SER A 58 19.01 11.06 1.11
CA SER A 58 19.59 10.19 2.13
C SER A 58 19.33 8.71 1.80
N HIS A 59 18.11 8.33 1.42
CA HIS A 59 17.78 6.95 1.09
C HIS A 59 18.62 6.40 -0.06
N LEU A 60 19.02 7.25 -1.01
CA LEU A 60 19.89 6.88 -2.13
C LEU A 60 21.33 6.54 -1.73
N HIS A 61 21.78 6.93 -0.53
CA HIS A 61 23.10 6.55 -0.05
C HIS A 61 23.23 5.04 0.14
N VAL A 62 22.20 4.37 0.64
CA VAL A 62 22.21 2.91 0.89
C VAL A 62 22.45 2.09 -0.39
N PRO A 63 21.62 2.21 -1.45
CA PRO A 63 21.85 1.46 -2.68
C PRO A 63 23.16 1.87 -3.38
N LYS A 64 23.55 3.15 -3.26
CA LYS A 64 24.83 3.61 -3.81
C LYS A 64 26.02 2.99 -3.10
N ALA A 65 26.04 3.00 -1.76
CA ALA A 65 27.09 2.38 -0.96
C ALA A 65 27.17 0.88 -1.17
N LEU A 66 26.01 0.21 -1.35
CA LEU A 66 25.99 -1.21 -1.65
C LEU A 66 26.71 -1.52 -2.96
N VAL A 67 26.50 -0.71 -4.00
CA VAL A 67 27.16 -0.85 -5.31
C VAL A 67 28.63 -0.43 -5.27
N THR A 68 28.97 0.72 -4.65
CA THR A 68 30.33 1.27 -4.72
C THR A 68 31.28 0.77 -3.63
N MET A 69 30.75 0.34 -2.49
CA MET A 69 31.53 -0.07 -1.31
C MET A 69 31.24 -1.52 -0.88
N GLY A 70 30.21 -2.16 -1.43
CA GLY A 70 29.80 -3.51 -1.02
C GLY A 70 29.11 -3.56 0.34
N VAL A 71 28.67 -2.42 0.87
CA VAL A 71 28.11 -2.31 2.23
C VAL A 71 26.69 -1.75 2.21
N TYR A 72 25.77 -2.42 2.91
CA TYR A 72 24.41 -1.92 3.14
C TYR A 72 24.40 -0.92 4.30
N ALA A 73 24.70 0.35 4.01
CA ALA A 73 24.77 1.41 5.01
C ALA A 73 24.50 2.78 4.39
N ASP A 74 24.03 3.72 5.21
CA ASP A 74 24.19 5.14 4.92
C ASP A 74 25.66 5.54 5.20
N TYR A 75 26.12 6.66 4.66
CA TYR A 75 27.49 7.14 4.87
C TYR A 75 27.59 8.66 4.86
N SER A 76 28.51 9.20 5.66
CA SER A 76 28.83 10.62 5.74
C SER A 76 30.33 10.84 5.96
N SER A 77 30.74 12.09 6.18
CA SER A 77 32.11 12.41 6.60
C SER A 77 32.51 11.78 7.93
N GLU A 78 31.54 11.36 8.76
CA GLU A 78 31.75 10.68 10.04
C GLU A 78 31.90 9.16 9.90
N GLY A 79 31.72 8.61 8.70
CA GLY A 79 31.82 7.18 8.41
C GLY A 79 30.50 6.53 8.03
N LEU A 80 30.44 5.21 8.16
CA LEU A 80 29.29 4.38 7.81
C LEU A 80 28.26 4.38 8.94
N ARG A 81 26.98 4.49 8.59
CA ARG A 81 25.85 4.45 9.52
C ARG A 81 24.91 3.32 9.13
N HIS A 82 24.81 2.33 10.01
CA HIS A 82 24.01 1.11 9.79
C HIS A 82 22.64 1.16 10.48
N PHE A 83 22.36 2.26 11.18
CA PHE A 83 21.08 2.53 11.82
C PHE A 83 20.65 3.97 11.55
N GLY A 84 19.34 4.18 11.59
CA GLY A 84 18.74 5.51 11.51
C GLY A 84 17.60 5.59 10.50
N PRO A 85 16.98 6.78 10.38
CA PRO A 85 15.84 7.00 9.49
C PRO A 85 16.12 6.61 8.03
N THR A 86 17.36 6.77 7.56
CA THR A 86 17.80 6.45 6.20
C THR A 86 17.65 4.97 5.84
N ILE A 87 17.84 4.08 6.82
CA ILE A 87 17.66 2.62 6.68
C ILE A 87 16.22 2.21 7.03
N GLY A 88 15.38 3.16 7.45
CA GLY A 88 13.96 2.97 7.70
C GLY A 88 13.14 2.62 6.46
N VAL A 89 13.72 2.76 5.27
CA VAL A 89 13.21 2.20 4.02
C VAL A 89 13.90 0.85 3.77
N GLY A 90 13.10 -0.21 3.76
CA GLY A 90 13.58 -1.58 3.77
C GLY A 90 14.32 -2.04 2.50
N PRO A 91 14.90 -3.26 2.55
CA PRO A 91 15.66 -3.85 1.45
C PRO A 91 14.78 -4.13 0.23
N THR A 92 13.47 -4.21 0.42
CA THR A 92 12.47 -4.30 -0.64
C THR A 92 12.47 -3.11 -1.61
N VAL A 93 13.07 -1.98 -1.22
CA VAL A 93 13.27 -0.81 -2.09
C VAL A 93 14.74 -0.62 -2.41
N MET A 94 15.62 -0.75 -1.42
CA MET A 94 17.05 -0.50 -1.61
C MET A 94 17.71 -1.51 -2.54
N LEU A 95 17.40 -2.80 -2.42
CA LEU A 95 18.04 -3.82 -3.27
C LEU A 95 17.61 -3.70 -4.75
N PRO A 96 16.32 -3.50 -5.09
CA PRO A 96 15.93 -3.21 -6.47
C PRO A 96 16.62 -1.96 -7.06
N ILE A 97 16.80 -0.90 -6.27
CA ILE A 97 17.51 0.30 -6.73
C ILE A 97 19.00 0.02 -6.94
N ALA A 98 19.64 -0.69 -6.00
CA ALA A 98 21.04 -1.10 -6.16
C ALA A 98 21.24 -1.96 -7.41
N ALA A 99 20.31 -2.89 -7.69
CA ALA A 99 20.34 -3.67 -8.93
C ALA A 99 20.19 -2.78 -10.18
N ALA A 100 19.34 -1.76 -10.14
CA ALA A 100 19.22 -0.81 -11.24
C ALA A 100 20.50 0.03 -11.42
N PHE A 101 21.16 0.41 -10.33
CA PHE A 101 22.44 1.11 -10.35
C PHE A 101 23.56 0.27 -10.94
N GLU A 102 23.61 -1.02 -10.59
CA GLU A 102 24.58 -1.97 -11.15
C GLU A 102 24.40 -2.15 -12.66
N LEU A 103 23.14 -2.25 -13.13
CA LEU A 103 22.83 -2.53 -14.53
C LEU A 103 22.88 -1.29 -15.44
N PHE A 104 22.48 -0.13 -14.93
CA PHE A 104 22.25 1.08 -15.75
C PHE A 104 23.02 2.32 -15.27
N GLY A 105 23.92 2.15 -14.30
CA GLY A 105 24.67 3.23 -13.68
C GLY A 105 23.90 3.94 -12.56
N ILE A 106 24.65 4.58 -11.67
CA ILE A 106 24.11 5.30 -10.52
C ILE A 106 23.49 6.63 -10.98
N GLY A 107 22.20 6.82 -10.73
CA GLY A 107 21.51 8.07 -11.04
C GLY A 107 20.10 8.15 -10.49
N LEU A 108 19.59 9.38 -10.34
CA LEU A 108 18.25 9.63 -9.79
C LEU A 108 17.15 9.02 -10.66
N MET A 109 17.31 9.07 -11.99
CA MET A 109 16.35 8.51 -12.94
C MET A 109 16.16 7.01 -12.70
N GLN A 110 17.25 6.26 -12.58
CA GLN A 110 17.23 4.81 -12.35
C GLN A 110 16.47 4.47 -11.06
N ALA A 111 16.75 5.20 -9.98
CA ALA A 111 16.08 4.97 -8.70
C ALA A 111 14.59 5.32 -8.74
N ARG A 112 14.22 6.45 -9.32
CA ARG A 112 12.81 6.86 -9.44
C ARG A 112 12.01 5.95 -10.36
N LEU A 113 12.62 5.42 -11.42
CA LEU A 113 11.97 4.42 -12.29
C LEU A 113 11.54 3.18 -11.51
N VAL A 114 12.36 2.70 -10.56
CA VAL A 114 11.99 1.58 -9.70
C VAL A 114 10.72 1.92 -8.89
N ILE A 115 10.67 3.11 -8.28
CA ILE A 115 9.49 3.53 -7.50
C ILE A 115 8.25 3.70 -8.39
N VAL A 116 8.41 4.23 -9.60
CA VAL A 116 7.31 4.36 -10.55
C VAL A 116 6.73 2.99 -10.89
N ILE A 117 7.56 1.95 -11.05
CA ILE A 117 7.08 0.58 -11.26
C ILE A 117 6.23 0.11 -10.06
N TYR A 118 6.69 0.35 -8.82
CA TYR A 118 5.90 0.08 -7.61
C TYR A 118 4.56 0.82 -7.62
N MET A 119 4.55 2.11 -7.99
CA MET A 119 3.35 2.92 -8.06
C MET A 119 2.35 2.37 -9.09
N LEU A 120 2.80 2.08 -10.31
CA LEU A 120 1.94 1.54 -11.38
C LEU A 120 1.33 0.19 -10.96
N ALA A 121 2.14 -0.68 -10.35
CA ALA A 121 1.66 -1.92 -9.78
C ALA A 121 0.64 -1.68 -8.65
N ALA A 122 0.89 -0.71 -7.75
CA ALA A 122 -0.02 -0.39 -6.66
C ALA A 122 -1.38 0.08 -7.18
N ILE A 123 -1.41 0.92 -8.23
CA ILE A 123 -2.64 1.37 -8.89
C ILE A 123 -3.40 0.18 -9.49
N ALA A 124 -2.71 -0.72 -10.19
CA ALA A 124 -3.34 -1.90 -10.79
C ALA A 124 -3.93 -2.84 -9.72
N VAL A 125 -3.20 -3.06 -8.62
CA VAL A 125 -3.65 -3.90 -7.49
C VAL A 125 -4.78 -3.22 -6.72
N LEU A 126 -4.75 -1.90 -6.55
CA LEU A 126 -5.85 -1.12 -5.97
C LEU A 126 -7.12 -1.29 -6.79
N PHE A 127 -7.05 -1.12 -8.11
CA PHE A 127 -8.19 -1.35 -8.99
C PHE A 127 -8.74 -2.77 -8.84
N ARG A 128 -7.85 -3.77 -8.77
CA ARG A 128 -8.24 -5.17 -8.54
C ARG A 128 -8.91 -5.39 -7.19
N LEU A 129 -8.43 -4.73 -6.13
CA LEU A 129 -9.03 -4.77 -4.80
C LEU A 129 -10.42 -4.12 -4.82
N SER A 130 -10.60 -2.98 -5.48
CA SER A 130 -11.90 -2.32 -5.54
C SER A 130 -12.97 -3.19 -6.23
N LEU A 131 -12.58 -4.02 -7.20
CA LEU A 131 -13.48 -5.00 -7.83
C LEU A 131 -13.98 -6.09 -6.86
N THR A 132 -13.41 -6.27 -5.67
CA THR A 132 -13.96 -7.20 -4.68
C THR A 132 -15.17 -6.62 -3.94
N PHE A 133 -15.35 -5.30 -3.97
CA PHE A 133 -16.41 -4.60 -3.23
C PHE A 133 -17.52 -4.05 -4.11
N GLY A 134 -17.24 -3.78 -5.39
CA GLY A 134 -18.23 -3.24 -6.31
C GLY A 134 -18.05 -3.75 -7.73
N ASP A 135 -18.76 -3.13 -8.65
CA ASP A 135 -18.63 -3.37 -10.07
C ASP A 135 -17.43 -2.62 -10.68
N ARG A 136 -17.30 -2.67 -12.00
CA ARG A 136 -16.23 -1.98 -12.72
C ARG A 136 -16.28 -0.46 -12.52
N ARG A 137 -17.47 0.13 -12.41
CA ARG A 137 -17.64 1.58 -12.16
C ARG A 137 -17.08 1.97 -10.80
N PHE A 138 -17.41 1.20 -9.77
CA PHE A 138 -16.87 1.40 -8.43
C PHE A 138 -15.34 1.34 -8.43
N ALA A 139 -14.75 0.35 -9.11
CA ALA A 139 -13.30 0.22 -9.17
C ALA A 139 -12.62 1.40 -9.87
N TRP A 140 -13.20 1.92 -10.96
CA TRP A 140 -12.71 3.12 -11.62
C TRP A 140 -12.77 4.34 -10.71
N ILE A 141 -13.91 4.57 -10.06
CA ILE A 141 -14.10 5.74 -9.18
C ILE A 141 -13.14 5.65 -7.98
N ALA A 142 -13.07 4.51 -7.31
CA ALA A 142 -12.18 4.32 -6.17
C ALA A 142 -10.71 4.53 -6.54
N THR A 143 -10.27 3.98 -7.68
CA THR A 143 -8.89 4.16 -8.16
C THR A 143 -8.61 5.61 -8.53
N ALA A 144 -9.54 6.25 -9.25
CA ALA A 144 -9.42 7.66 -9.62
C ALA A 144 -9.30 8.55 -8.38
N LEU A 145 -10.17 8.36 -7.38
CA LEU A 145 -10.12 9.11 -6.13
C LEU A 145 -8.76 9.01 -5.45
N VAL A 146 -8.19 7.81 -5.32
CA VAL A 146 -6.87 7.64 -4.69
C VAL A 146 -5.76 8.28 -5.53
N VAL A 147 -5.75 8.08 -6.84
CA VAL A 147 -4.72 8.64 -7.75
C VAL A 147 -4.74 10.16 -7.74
N THR A 148 -5.93 10.77 -7.68
CA THR A 148 -6.10 12.23 -7.70
C THR A 148 -6.15 12.87 -6.31
N SER A 149 -6.07 12.08 -5.24
CA SER A 149 -6.18 12.58 -3.86
C SER A 149 -4.96 13.41 -3.47
N GLN A 150 -5.20 14.65 -3.05
CA GLN A 150 -4.15 15.50 -2.49
C GLN A 150 -3.61 14.98 -1.15
N GLY A 151 -4.48 14.42 -0.29
CA GLY A 151 -4.04 13.88 1.00
C GLY A 151 -3.24 12.58 0.88
N VAL A 152 -3.63 11.68 -0.03
CA VAL A 152 -2.85 10.45 -0.27
C VAL A 152 -1.57 10.78 -1.04
N SER A 153 -1.63 11.75 -1.98
CA SER A 153 -0.49 12.19 -2.77
C SER A 153 0.25 11.02 -3.47
N LEU A 154 -0.50 10.01 -3.93
CA LEU A 154 0.06 8.76 -4.44
C LEU A 154 1.06 8.99 -5.59
N VAL A 155 0.73 9.88 -6.53
CA VAL A 155 1.61 10.22 -7.66
C VAL A 155 2.87 10.96 -7.20
N TYR A 156 2.73 11.84 -6.21
CA TYR A 156 3.85 12.62 -5.69
C TYR A 156 4.85 11.73 -4.96
N TYR A 157 4.37 10.85 -4.07
CA TYR A 157 5.23 9.90 -3.35
C TYR A 157 5.71 8.75 -4.24
N GLY A 158 4.92 8.34 -5.23
CA GLY A 158 5.30 7.29 -6.20
C GLY A 158 6.36 7.72 -7.21
N ARG A 159 6.86 8.96 -7.10
CA ARG A 159 7.97 9.51 -7.89
C ARG A 159 9.20 9.82 -7.03
N GLN A 160 9.18 9.48 -5.75
CA GLN A 160 10.27 9.72 -4.82
C GLN A 160 10.80 8.42 -4.23
N VAL A 161 12.09 8.36 -3.94
CA VAL A 161 12.73 7.19 -3.32
C VAL A 161 12.36 7.11 -1.84
N LEU A 162 11.14 6.65 -1.57
CA LEU A 162 10.59 6.45 -0.24
C LEU A 162 9.86 5.10 -0.14
N GLY A 163 9.54 4.68 1.08
CA GLY A 163 8.98 3.36 1.37
C GLY A 163 7.45 3.27 1.32
N GLU A 164 6.73 4.39 1.25
CA GLU A 164 5.27 4.43 1.38
C GLU A 164 4.59 3.73 0.20
N VAL A 165 4.92 4.09 -1.04
CA VAL A 165 4.25 3.49 -2.21
C VAL A 165 4.62 2.02 -2.42
N PRO A 166 5.90 1.61 -2.31
CA PRO A 166 6.26 0.20 -2.37
C PRO A 166 5.61 -0.62 -1.23
N GLY A 167 5.56 -0.09 -0.01
CA GLY A 167 4.87 -0.74 1.10
C GLY A 167 3.37 -0.87 0.87
N LEU A 168 2.74 0.16 0.29
CA LEU A 168 1.34 0.15 -0.11
C LEU A 168 1.06 -0.94 -1.17
N LEU A 169 1.94 -1.13 -2.15
CA LEU A 169 1.80 -2.23 -3.12
C LEU A 169 1.69 -3.58 -2.41
N PHE A 170 2.65 -3.87 -1.52
CA PHE A 170 2.69 -5.15 -0.82
C PHE A 170 1.46 -5.34 0.09
N LEU A 171 1.04 -4.28 0.79
CA LEU A 171 -0.19 -4.29 1.58
C LEU A 171 -1.42 -4.61 0.72
N LEU A 172 -1.63 -3.86 -0.35
CA LEU A 172 -2.79 -4.05 -1.25
C LEU A 172 -2.76 -5.43 -1.90
N GLY A 173 -1.58 -5.91 -2.31
CA GLY A 173 -1.40 -7.25 -2.87
C GLY A 173 -1.79 -8.34 -1.87
N GLY A 174 -1.36 -8.17 -0.61
CA GLY A 174 -1.76 -9.02 0.50
C GLY A 174 -3.27 -9.02 0.70
N LEU A 175 -3.91 -7.84 0.73
CA LEU A 175 -5.37 -7.70 0.88
C LEU A 175 -6.15 -8.36 -0.27
N VAL A 176 -5.71 -8.18 -1.52
CA VAL A 176 -6.32 -8.83 -2.70
C VAL A 176 -6.28 -10.34 -2.56
N LEU A 177 -5.11 -10.90 -2.23
CA LEU A 177 -4.96 -12.34 -2.05
C LEU A 177 -5.77 -12.84 -0.85
N TRP A 178 -5.80 -12.07 0.24
CA TRP A 178 -6.51 -12.42 1.46
C TRP A 178 -8.01 -12.51 1.26
N PHE A 179 -8.60 -11.49 0.65
CA PHE A 179 -10.04 -11.46 0.37
C PHE A 179 -10.43 -12.51 -0.69
N ALA A 180 -9.53 -12.83 -1.61
CA ALA A 180 -9.72 -13.92 -2.57
C ALA A 180 -9.56 -15.32 -1.94
N ALA A 181 -8.87 -15.47 -0.80
CA ALA A 181 -8.51 -16.78 -0.25
C ALA A 181 -9.72 -17.58 0.27
N GLY A 182 -10.63 -16.92 0.99
CA GLY A 182 -11.81 -17.54 1.60
C GLY A 182 -11.47 -18.60 2.66
N GLU A 183 -12.50 -19.32 3.12
CA GLU A 183 -12.42 -20.22 4.27
C GLU A 183 -11.54 -21.47 4.04
N ARG A 184 -11.46 -21.92 2.78
CA ARG A 184 -10.71 -23.12 2.37
C ARG A 184 -9.24 -22.83 2.02
N ALA A 185 -8.76 -21.62 2.30
CA ALA A 185 -7.37 -21.26 2.06
C ALA A 185 -6.42 -22.21 2.83
N GLY A 186 -5.53 -22.87 2.10
CA GLY A 186 -4.46 -23.68 2.68
C GLY A 186 -3.36 -22.80 3.30
N TYR A 187 -2.53 -23.41 4.15
CA TYR A 187 -1.43 -22.72 4.84
C TYR A 187 -0.48 -22.01 3.88
N ALA A 188 -0.11 -22.62 2.75
CA ALA A 188 0.78 -21.99 1.78
C ALA A 188 0.25 -20.64 1.25
N LYS A 189 -1.06 -20.57 0.93
CA LYS A 189 -1.69 -19.32 0.46
C LYS A 189 -1.74 -18.27 1.58
N LEU A 190 -2.06 -18.69 2.80
CA LEU A 190 -2.08 -17.81 3.97
C LEU A 190 -0.68 -17.30 4.34
N SER A 191 0.35 -18.14 4.18
CA SER A 191 1.75 -17.74 4.36
C SER A 191 2.19 -16.74 3.30
N LEU A 192 1.77 -16.90 2.04
CA LEU A 192 2.04 -15.90 1.00
C LEU A 192 1.39 -14.54 1.32
N ILE A 193 0.15 -14.55 1.83
CA ILE A 193 -0.52 -13.32 2.30
C ILE A 193 0.29 -12.67 3.44
N GLY A 194 0.69 -13.46 4.43
CA GLY A 194 1.52 -12.99 5.54
C GLY A 194 2.89 -12.49 5.09
N LEU A 195 3.49 -13.12 4.07
CA LEU A 195 4.74 -12.66 3.47
C LEU A 195 4.57 -11.30 2.81
N LEU A 196 3.50 -11.08 2.04
CA LEU A 196 3.22 -9.77 1.44
C LEU A 196 3.01 -8.69 2.52
N PHE A 197 2.27 -8.98 3.59
CA PHE A 197 2.16 -8.06 4.72
C PHE A 197 3.50 -7.84 5.41
N GLY A 198 4.31 -8.89 5.57
CA GLY A 198 5.67 -8.83 6.11
C GLY A 198 6.58 -7.94 5.26
N LEU A 199 6.51 -8.04 3.93
CA LEU A 199 7.24 -7.18 3.00
C LEU A 199 6.78 -5.73 3.11
N ALA A 200 5.48 -5.46 3.26
CA ALA A 200 4.98 -4.10 3.51
C ALA A 200 5.59 -3.50 4.78
N VAL A 201 5.56 -4.27 5.87
CA VAL A 201 6.13 -3.91 7.16
C VAL A 201 7.65 -3.67 7.09
N VAL A 202 8.38 -4.57 6.45
CA VAL A 202 9.83 -4.45 6.26
C VAL A 202 10.17 -3.24 5.40
N THR A 203 9.32 -2.91 4.42
CA THR A 203 9.50 -1.73 3.57
C THR A 203 9.37 -0.44 4.37
N LYS A 204 8.37 -0.35 5.25
CA LYS A 204 8.14 0.80 6.12
C LYS A 204 7.48 0.36 7.43
N ASN A 205 8.15 0.60 8.55
CA ASN A 205 7.71 0.15 9.88
C ASN A 205 6.31 0.67 10.27
N GLN A 206 5.85 1.80 9.72
CA GLN A 206 4.51 2.33 9.93
C GLN A 206 3.40 1.32 9.57
N TYR A 207 3.63 0.41 8.62
CA TYR A 207 2.65 -0.63 8.32
C TYR A 207 2.49 -1.64 9.45
N LEU A 208 3.51 -1.89 10.28
CA LEU A 208 3.40 -2.83 11.41
C LEU A 208 2.42 -2.31 12.43
N LEU A 209 2.59 -1.02 12.77
CA LEU A 209 1.74 -0.28 13.69
C LEU A 209 0.27 -0.37 13.30
N LEU A 210 -0.04 -0.32 12.00
CA LEU A 210 -1.41 -0.38 11.51
C LEU A 210 -1.91 -1.83 11.36
N MET A 211 -1.08 -2.74 10.87
CA MET A 211 -1.50 -4.10 10.51
C MET A 211 -1.70 -5.02 11.71
N VAL A 212 -0.85 -4.93 12.73
CA VAL A 212 -0.98 -5.75 13.94
C VAL A 212 -2.33 -5.55 14.64
N PRO A 213 -2.74 -4.30 14.99
CA PRO A 213 -4.05 -4.08 15.59
C PRO A 213 -5.18 -4.40 14.61
N THR A 214 -5.02 -4.14 13.32
CA THR A 214 -6.04 -4.50 12.32
C THR A 214 -6.33 -6.00 12.30
N ILE A 215 -5.29 -6.83 12.17
CA ILE A 215 -5.43 -8.29 12.15
C ILE A 215 -5.96 -8.79 13.50
N GLY A 216 -5.43 -8.27 14.61
CA GLY A 216 -5.86 -8.66 15.96
C GLY A 216 -7.33 -8.33 16.23
N ILE A 217 -7.76 -7.11 15.96
CA ILE A 217 -9.16 -6.68 16.14
C ILE A 217 -10.07 -7.45 15.17
N ALA A 218 -9.70 -7.58 13.90
CA ALA A 218 -10.49 -8.34 12.93
C ALA A 218 -10.65 -9.82 13.33
N TRP A 219 -9.60 -10.42 13.90
CA TRP A 219 -9.63 -11.76 14.45
C TRP A 219 -10.61 -11.87 15.62
N VAL A 220 -10.54 -10.95 16.58
CA VAL A 220 -11.47 -10.90 17.73
C VAL A 220 -12.91 -10.68 17.27
N VAL A 221 -13.15 -9.73 16.36
CA VAL A 221 -14.49 -9.47 15.79
C VAL A 221 -15.00 -10.70 15.03
N ASN A 222 -14.14 -11.43 14.32
CA ASN A 222 -14.51 -12.70 13.72
C ASN A 222 -14.89 -13.75 14.77
N LEU A 223 -14.13 -13.86 15.86
CA LEU A 223 -14.39 -14.82 16.93
C LEU A 223 -15.75 -14.56 17.62
N ILE A 224 -16.06 -13.30 17.92
CA ILE A 224 -17.25 -12.94 18.72
C ILE A 224 -18.50 -12.71 17.85
N TYR A 225 -18.34 -12.07 16.68
CA TYR A 225 -19.45 -11.52 15.90
C TYR A 225 -19.69 -12.24 14.58
N TYR A 226 -18.73 -12.23 13.64
CA TYR A 226 -18.98 -12.79 12.30
C TYR A 226 -19.03 -14.32 12.30
N ARG A 227 -18.04 -14.97 12.93
CA ARG A 227 -17.89 -16.43 13.01
C ARG A 227 -17.91 -17.14 11.66
N LEU A 228 -17.41 -16.48 10.61
CA LEU A 228 -17.42 -17.01 9.24
C LEU A 228 -16.08 -17.65 8.86
N MET A 229 -14.97 -17.06 9.29
CA MET A 229 -13.64 -17.49 8.86
C MET A 229 -12.97 -18.35 9.95
N PRO A 230 -12.21 -19.40 9.57
CA PRO A 230 -11.43 -20.17 10.52
C PRO A 230 -10.29 -19.32 11.11
N GLN A 231 -9.87 -19.61 12.35
CA GLN A 231 -8.88 -18.79 13.06
C GLN A 231 -7.54 -18.65 12.31
N ARG A 232 -7.12 -19.71 11.60
CA ARG A 232 -5.91 -19.72 10.75
C ARG A 232 -5.91 -18.60 9.71
N PHE A 233 -7.08 -18.14 9.27
CA PHE A 233 -7.24 -17.06 8.29
C PHE A 233 -6.60 -15.74 8.76
N PHE A 234 -6.51 -15.52 10.08
CA PHE A 234 -5.89 -14.34 10.69
C PHE A 234 -4.53 -14.66 11.30
N ILE A 235 -4.44 -15.79 12.03
CA ILE A 235 -3.25 -16.15 12.78
C ILE A 235 -2.06 -16.43 11.86
N VAL A 236 -2.25 -17.19 10.77
CA VAL A 236 -1.13 -17.56 9.88
C VAL A 236 -0.53 -16.33 9.19
N PRO A 237 -1.32 -15.45 8.54
CA PRO A 237 -0.77 -14.21 7.99
C PRO A 237 -0.09 -13.32 9.05
N GLY A 238 -0.68 -13.22 10.24
CA GLY A 238 -0.13 -12.43 11.35
C GLY A 238 1.23 -12.95 11.84
N ILE A 239 1.35 -14.26 12.05
CA ILE A 239 2.62 -14.90 12.47
C ILE A 239 3.68 -14.72 11.40
N VAL A 240 3.38 -15.00 10.13
CA VAL A 240 4.36 -14.89 9.04
C VAL A 240 4.82 -13.43 8.87
N MET A 241 3.89 -12.47 8.93
CA MET A 241 4.22 -11.04 8.94
C MET A 241 5.18 -10.69 10.09
N GLY A 242 4.88 -11.17 11.31
CA GLY A 242 5.72 -10.97 12.49
C GLY A 242 7.11 -11.60 12.34
N ILE A 243 7.20 -12.80 11.77
CA ILE A 243 8.49 -13.47 11.48
C ILE A 243 9.29 -12.67 10.46
N CYS A 244 8.68 -12.19 9.37
CA CYS A 244 9.38 -11.37 8.38
C CYS A 244 9.97 -10.11 9.01
N TYR A 245 9.19 -9.40 9.83
CA TYR A 245 9.68 -8.23 10.55
C TYR A 245 10.80 -8.59 11.52
N ALA A 246 10.61 -9.64 12.33
CA ALA A 246 11.61 -10.06 13.32
C ALA A 246 12.94 -10.47 12.66
N LEU A 247 12.90 -11.21 11.55
CA LEU A 247 14.09 -11.58 10.79
C LEU A 247 14.83 -10.34 10.26
N TRP A 248 14.09 -9.34 9.77
CA TRP A 248 14.69 -8.09 9.32
C TRP A 248 15.32 -7.29 10.48
N GLN A 249 14.65 -7.21 11.62
CA GLN A 249 15.20 -6.54 12.81
C GLN A 249 16.46 -7.26 13.33
N VAL A 250 16.44 -8.60 13.36
CA VAL A 250 17.60 -9.41 13.73
C VAL A 250 18.76 -9.19 12.76
N TYR A 251 18.48 -9.14 11.45
CA TYR A 251 19.50 -8.86 10.45
C TYR A 251 20.13 -7.47 10.64
N ILE A 252 19.30 -6.44 10.84
CA ILE A 252 19.78 -5.08 11.13
C ILE A 252 20.67 -5.08 12.40
N VAL A 253 20.20 -5.64 13.50
CA VAL A 253 20.88 -5.55 14.80
C VAL A 253 22.15 -6.39 14.89
N LEU A 254 22.16 -7.59 14.28
CA LEU A 254 23.27 -8.54 14.41
C LEU A 254 24.29 -8.48 13.28
N TYR A 255 23.87 -8.11 12.07
CA TYR A 255 24.72 -8.24 10.87
C TYR A 255 25.09 -6.91 10.22
N LEU A 256 24.25 -5.87 10.36
CA LEU A 256 24.56 -4.56 9.80
C LEU A 256 25.32 -3.68 10.80
N GLY A 257 25.02 -3.75 12.10
CA GLY A 257 25.68 -2.91 13.09
C GLY A 257 27.12 -3.31 13.39
N PRO A 258 28.09 -2.36 13.38
CA PRO A 258 29.46 -2.61 13.84
C PRO A 258 29.55 -2.65 15.38
N ASP A 259 28.56 -2.05 16.05
CA ASP A 259 28.47 -1.92 17.50
C ASP A 259 27.74 -3.10 18.15
N THR A 260 27.76 -3.14 19.48
CA THR A 260 27.09 -4.22 20.21
C THR A 260 25.58 -4.18 19.97
N ALA A 261 24.93 -5.35 19.96
CA ALA A 261 23.49 -5.46 19.75
C ALA A 261 22.65 -4.56 20.70
N MET A 262 23.19 -4.27 21.89
CA MET A 262 22.54 -3.40 22.88
C MET A 262 22.51 -1.93 22.44
N GLU A 263 23.62 -1.40 21.91
CA GLU A 263 23.71 -0.02 21.41
C GLU A 263 22.79 0.19 20.20
N ASN A 264 22.73 -0.81 19.32
CA ASN A 264 21.85 -0.85 18.15
C ASN A 264 20.36 -0.78 18.55
N LEU A 265 19.97 -1.44 19.64
CA LEU A 265 18.61 -1.39 20.17
C LEU A 265 18.25 -0.02 20.76
N VAL A 266 19.21 0.66 21.42
CA VAL A 266 18.99 2.01 21.96
C VAL A 266 18.76 3.00 20.81
N LEU A 267 19.56 2.92 19.74
CA LEU A 267 19.38 3.76 18.56
C LEU A 267 18.02 3.54 17.87
N LEU A 268 17.61 2.28 17.71
CA LEU A 268 16.31 1.92 17.15
C LEU A 268 15.14 2.49 17.99
N ARG A 269 15.25 2.38 19.32
CA ARG A 269 14.26 2.95 20.25
C ARG A 269 14.16 4.47 20.11
N ASN A 270 15.30 5.16 20.08
CA ASN A 270 15.33 6.62 19.98
C ASN A 270 14.73 7.12 18.66
N ALA A 271 15.03 6.45 17.54
CA ALA A 271 14.43 6.75 16.24
C ALA A 271 12.91 6.55 16.23
N THR A 272 12.41 5.51 16.91
CA THR A 272 10.97 5.22 17.00
C THR A 272 10.23 6.23 17.88
N ALA A 273 10.82 6.58 19.03
CA ALA A 273 10.22 7.51 19.98
C ALA A 273 10.02 8.91 19.40
N GLY A 274 11.01 9.43 18.67
CA GLY A 274 10.95 10.77 18.09
C GLY A 274 10.04 10.92 16.87
N ALA A 275 9.66 9.82 16.22
CA ALA A 275 8.92 9.86 14.94
C ALA A 275 7.50 9.28 15.01
N ALA A 276 7.23 8.34 15.92
CA ALA A 276 5.96 7.63 15.96
C ALA A 276 5.23 7.77 17.31
N LEU A 277 5.87 8.25 18.37
CA LEU A 277 5.27 8.26 19.72
C LEU A 277 5.25 9.68 20.29
N VAL A 278 4.83 10.65 19.47
CA VAL A 278 4.79 12.08 19.85
C VAL A 278 3.36 12.47 20.22
N PHE A 279 3.01 12.31 21.48
CA PHE A 279 1.68 12.67 21.98
C PHE A 279 1.68 14.12 22.50
N SER A 280 1.02 15.02 21.77
CA SER A 280 0.81 16.42 22.18
C SER A 280 -0.63 16.85 21.95
N PRO A 281 -1.34 17.40 22.96
CA PRO A 281 -2.71 17.89 22.79
C PRO A 281 -2.86 18.92 21.66
N GLU A 282 -1.84 19.76 21.45
CA GLU A 282 -1.79 20.75 20.38
C GLU A 282 -1.72 20.08 19.02
N LEU A 283 -0.82 19.11 18.84
CA LEU A 283 -0.73 18.31 17.62
C LEU A 283 -2.02 17.54 17.36
N MET A 284 -2.61 16.94 18.40
CA MET A 284 -3.87 16.20 18.27
C MET A 284 -5.00 17.11 17.76
N LYS A 285 -5.12 18.32 18.30
CA LYS A 285 -6.10 19.31 17.85
C LYS A 285 -5.85 19.71 16.39
N GLN A 286 -4.59 19.90 16.01
CA GLN A 286 -4.22 20.24 14.63
C GLN A 286 -4.53 19.09 13.67
N SER A 287 -4.11 17.85 13.98
CA SER A 287 -4.38 16.65 13.19
C SER A 287 -5.88 16.37 13.06
N PHE A 288 -6.65 16.57 14.13
CA PHE A 288 -8.10 16.49 14.06
C PHE A 288 -8.70 17.52 13.08
N GLY A 289 -8.21 18.77 13.11
CA GLY A 289 -8.60 19.79 12.14
C GLY A 289 -8.28 19.41 10.68
N GLN A 290 -7.18 18.70 10.45
CA GLN A 290 -6.79 18.23 9.11
C GLN A 290 -7.78 17.20 8.53
N LEU A 291 -8.52 16.46 9.36
CA LEU A 291 -9.58 15.54 8.90
C LEU A 291 -10.69 16.25 8.12
N PHE A 292 -10.90 17.54 8.40
CA PHE A 292 -11.89 18.38 7.72
C PHE A 292 -11.28 19.24 6.61
N GLY A 293 -9.97 19.11 6.37
CA GLY A 293 -9.26 19.83 5.32
C GLY A 293 -9.52 19.28 3.92
N LEU A 294 -9.10 20.04 2.90
CA LEU A 294 -9.16 19.63 1.49
C LEU A 294 -8.43 18.31 1.23
N ASN A 295 -7.34 18.06 1.97
CA ASN A 295 -6.53 16.84 1.86
C ASN A 295 -7.33 15.57 2.15
N LEU A 296 -8.35 15.63 3.00
CA LEU A 296 -9.20 14.50 3.38
C LEU A 296 -10.65 14.70 2.94
N TYR A 297 -10.83 15.27 1.74
CA TYR A 297 -12.12 15.46 1.10
C TYR A 297 -13.08 16.30 1.93
N LEU A 298 -12.62 17.38 2.58
CA LEU A 298 -13.48 18.29 3.35
C LEU A 298 -14.32 17.56 4.41
N GLY A 299 -13.76 16.51 5.04
CA GLY A 299 -14.45 15.73 6.06
C GLY A 299 -15.36 14.61 5.53
N TRP A 300 -15.55 14.46 4.21
CA TRP A 300 -16.39 13.40 3.63
C TRP A 300 -15.91 11.98 3.95
N LEU A 301 -14.65 11.82 4.37
CA LEU A 301 -14.12 10.55 4.84
C LEU A 301 -14.88 10.01 6.07
N LEU A 302 -15.33 10.89 6.98
CA LEU A 302 -16.03 10.47 8.20
C LEU A 302 -17.43 9.90 7.89
N PRO A 303 -18.32 10.58 7.15
CA PRO A 303 -19.58 9.98 6.68
C PRO A 303 -19.37 8.70 5.87
N ALA A 304 -18.34 8.65 5.01
CA ALA A 304 -18.04 7.45 4.22
C ALA A 304 -17.63 6.26 5.12
N LEU A 305 -16.83 6.51 6.15
CA LEU A 305 -16.42 5.49 7.13
C LEU A 305 -17.61 5.01 7.97
N LEU A 306 -18.50 5.92 8.40
CA LEU A 306 -19.74 5.56 9.08
C LEU A 306 -20.65 4.71 8.18
N TYR A 307 -20.83 5.11 6.93
CA TYR A 307 -21.59 4.32 5.96
C TYR A 307 -20.98 2.93 5.74
N ALA A 308 -19.66 2.85 5.58
CA ALA A 308 -18.95 1.58 5.43
C ALA A 308 -19.08 0.70 6.68
N PHE A 309 -19.08 1.29 7.87
CA PHE A 309 -19.33 0.58 9.13
C PHE A 309 -20.72 -0.07 9.14
N PHE A 310 -21.78 0.66 8.78
CA PHE A 310 -23.13 0.10 8.70
C PHE A 310 -23.23 -1.01 7.65
N GLN A 311 -22.55 -0.85 6.51
CA GLN A 311 -22.47 -1.89 5.48
C GLN A 311 -21.66 -3.13 5.90
N ALA A 312 -20.80 -2.99 6.90
CA ALA A 312 -20.04 -4.11 7.46
C ALA A 312 -20.85 -4.90 8.49
N LEU A 313 -21.96 -4.39 9.04
CA LEU A 313 -22.75 -5.08 10.07
C LEU A 313 -23.34 -6.43 9.62
N PRO A 314 -23.89 -6.60 8.39
CA PRO A 314 -24.45 -7.88 8.00
C PRO A 314 -23.43 -9.03 8.12
N ARG A 315 -23.86 -10.18 8.65
CA ARG A 315 -22.99 -11.34 8.88
C ARG A 315 -22.78 -12.15 7.60
N ASN A 316 -22.07 -11.56 6.65
CA ASN A 316 -21.64 -12.24 5.43
C ASN A 316 -20.17 -11.94 5.14
N ARG A 317 -19.58 -12.74 4.25
CA ARG A 317 -18.16 -12.65 3.90
C ARG A 317 -17.74 -11.28 3.37
N LYS A 318 -18.57 -10.67 2.51
CA LYS A 318 -18.27 -9.37 1.90
C LYS A 318 -18.25 -8.26 2.96
N SER A 319 -19.22 -8.26 3.86
CA SER A 319 -19.33 -7.34 4.98
C SER A 319 -18.20 -7.53 5.99
N GLN A 320 -17.74 -8.76 6.24
CA GLN A 320 -16.54 -9.00 7.05
C GLN A 320 -15.28 -8.40 6.43
N PHE A 321 -15.07 -8.56 5.12
CA PHE A 321 -13.92 -7.96 4.44
C PHE A 321 -13.98 -6.43 4.45
N LEU A 322 -15.18 -5.86 4.31
CA LEU A 322 -15.38 -4.42 4.48
C LEU A 322 -15.08 -4.01 5.92
N GLY A 323 -15.50 -4.80 6.90
CA GLY A 323 -15.19 -4.60 8.32
C GLY A 323 -13.69 -4.54 8.60
N ILE A 324 -12.88 -5.39 7.95
CA ILE A 324 -11.41 -5.35 8.04
C ILE A 324 -10.87 -3.98 7.55
N LEU A 325 -11.37 -3.49 6.42
CA LEU A 325 -10.97 -2.19 5.89
C LEU A 325 -11.42 -1.02 6.77
N VAL A 326 -12.62 -1.11 7.35
CA VAL A 326 -13.14 -0.12 8.32
C VAL A 326 -12.25 -0.08 9.56
N ILE A 327 -11.90 -1.24 10.13
CA ILE A 327 -10.98 -1.34 11.28
C ILE A 327 -9.62 -0.71 10.92
N PHE A 328 -9.04 -1.09 9.78
CA PHE A 328 -7.77 -0.55 9.32
C PHE A 328 -7.80 0.98 9.19
N THR A 329 -8.84 1.50 8.54
CA THR A 329 -8.98 2.94 8.28
C THR A 329 -9.25 3.70 9.57
N ALA A 330 -10.15 3.21 10.41
CA ALA A 330 -10.49 3.83 11.70
C ALA A 330 -9.27 3.87 12.64
N PHE A 331 -8.51 2.78 12.71
CA PHE A 331 -7.30 2.74 13.54
C PHE A 331 -6.22 3.69 13.01
N ASN A 332 -6.03 3.75 11.68
CA ASN A 332 -5.07 4.68 11.08
C ASN A 332 -5.44 6.15 11.34
N LEU A 333 -6.72 6.51 11.16
CA LEU A 333 -7.19 7.86 11.46
C LEU A 333 -7.09 8.19 12.95
N LEU A 334 -7.41 7.24 13.83
CA LEU A 334 -7.25 7.41 15.27
C LEU A 334 -5.78 7.66 15.62
N TRP A 335 -4.87 6.86 15.05
CA TRP A 335 -3.44 7.03 15.25
C TRP A 335 -2.97 8.40 14.77
N PHE A 336 -3.30 8.79 13.54
CA PHE A 336 -2.96 10.09 12.96
C PHE A 336 -3.45 11.28 13.81
N VAL A 337 -4.60 11.14 14.48
CA VAL A 337 -5.11 12.18 15.39
C VAL A 337 -4.39 12.17 16.73
N VAL A 338 -3.91 11.03 17.21
CA VAL A 338 -3.41 10.88 18.58
C VAL A 338 -1.88 11.02 18.67
N ALA A 339 -1.13 10.61 17.65
CA ALA A 339 0.32 10.46 17.64
C ALA A 339 0.96 11.08 16.40
#